data_AF-A0A7J2R049-F1
#
_entry.id   AF-A0A7J2R049-F1
#
_cell.length_a   1.000
_cell.length_b   1.000
_cell.length_c   1.000
_cell.angle_alpha   90.00
_cell.angle_beta   90.00
_cell.angle_gamma   90.00
#
_symmetry.space_group_name_H-M   'P 1'
#
loop_
_entity.id
_entity.type
_entity.pdbx_description
1 polymer ?
#
loop_
_entity_poly.entity_id
_entity_poly.type
_entity_poly.pdbx_seq_one_letter_code
_entity_poly.pdbx_strand_id
1 'polypeptide(L)'
;QLINNALGKKGIYNSYRGLAEFNYKRFILRGKNTIKKYLYVFRGLMAGIYCLQTGLIKPNIEELNKYFKIKEVNKLLEIKRKGLENEPLKDLEEGKLDLIIKNLFDKIDEAYLKCKMPEIPTPEEIEEINKFLIKLRLE
;
A
#
# COMPACT_ATOMS: atom_id res chain seq x y z
N GLN A 1 14.88 -12.99 0.90
CA GLN A 1 15.59 -12.44 -0.28
C GLN A 1 14.91 -12.86 -1.59
N LEU A 2 14.51 -14.13 -1.77
CA LEU A 2 13.81 -14.63 -2.98
C LEU A 2 12.66 -13.74 -3.50
N ILE A 3 11.77 -13.28 -2.63
CA ILE A 3 10.59 -12.49 -3.06
C ILE A 3 10.97 -11.14 -3.70
N ASN A 4 12.09 -10.51 -3.31
CA ASN A 4 12.42 -9.17 -3.79
C ASN A 4 13.02 -9.14 -5.20
N ASN A 5 13.57 -10.26 -5.67
CA ASN A 5 14.19 -10.34 -7.00
C ASN A 5 13.19 -10.75 -8.08
N ALA A 6 12.14 -11.48 -7.72
CA ALA A 6 11.15 -12.03 -8.64
C ALA A 6 9.87 -11.16 -8.72
N LEU A 7 10.02 -9.83 -8.70
CA LEU A 7 8.90 -8.87 -8.74
C LEU A 7 8.70 -8.28 -10.13
N GLY A 8 7.47 -8.41 -10.64
CA GLY A 8 7.02 -7.69 -11.84
C GLY A 8 6.33 -6.39 -11.45
N LYS A 9 6.80 -5.25 -11.99
CA LYS A 9 6.22 -3.94 -11.67
C LYS A 9 4.73 -3.85 -12.03
N LYS A 10 4.28 -4.54 -13.09
CA LYS A 10 2.87 -4.57 -13.50
C LYS A 10 1.98 -5.24 -12.45
N GLY A 11 2.43 -6.37 -11.93
CA GLY A 11 1.73 -7.10 -10.87
C GLY A 11 1.63 -6.26 -9.60
N ILE A 12 2.75 -5.72 -9.15
CA ILE A 12 2.81 -4.85 -7.96
C ILE A 12 1.88 -3.65 -8.13
N TYR A 13 2.00 -2.92 -9.24
CA TYR A 13 1.18 -1.75 -9.51
C TYR A 13 -0.31 -2.08 -9.50
N ASN A 14 -0.75 -3.09 -10.27
CA ASN A 14 -2.15 -3.47 -10.36
C ASN A 14 -2.72 -3.93 -9.01
N SER A 15 -1.96 -4.74 -8.26
CA SER A 15 -2.40 -5.23 -6.96
C SER A 15 -2.55 -4.12 -5.93
N TYR A 16 -1.51 -3.30 -5.72
CA TYR A 16 -1.53 -2.28 -4.66
C TYR A 16 -2.43 -1.10 -5.01
N ARG A 17 -2.33 -0.57 -6.24
CA ARG A 17 -3.20 0.52 -6.69
C ARG A 17 -4.65 0.08 -6.77
N GLY A 18 -4.93 -1.08 -7.37
CA GLY A 18 -6.29 -1.60 -7.53
C GLY A 18 -6.97 -1.88 -6.18
N LEU A 19 -6.23 -2.47 -5.22
CA LEU A 19 -6.74 -2.67 -3.87
C LEU A 19 -7.05 -1.34 -3.16
N ALA A 20 -6.14 -0.36 -3.27
CA ALA A 20 -6.36 0.96 -2.68
C ALA A 20 -7.57 1.67 -3.31
N GLU A 21 -7.71 1.62 -4.64
CA GLU A 21 -8.82 2.20 -5.38
C GLU A 21 -10.16 1.57 -5.00
N PHE A 22 -10.21 0.23 -4.92
CA PHE A 22 -11.39 -0.49 -4.48
C PHE A 22 -11.79 -0.08 -3.06
N ASN A 23 -10.84 -0.04 -2.12
CA ASN A 23 -11.09 0.36 -0.74
C ASN A 23 -11.54 1.83 -0.64
N TYR A 24 -10.94 2.73 -1.42
CA TYR A 24 -11.29 4.14 -1.46
C TYR A 24 -12.73 4.34 -1.95
N LYS A 25 -13.09 3.72 -3.09
CA LYS A 25 -14.45 3.75 -3.63
C LYS A 25 -15.47 3.10 -2.71
N ARG A 26 -15.13 1.98 -2.08
CA ARG A 26 -16.06 1.20 -1.25
C ARG A 26 -16.32 1.84 0.12
N PHE A 27 -15.31 2.42 0.74
CA PHE A 27 -15.38 2.87 2.13
C PHE A 27 -15.38 4.40 2.28
N ILE A 28 -14.54 5.10 1.51
CA ILE A 28 -14.38 6.54 1.70
C ILE A 28 -15.47 7.31 0.94
N LEU A 29 -15.58 7.11 -0.37
CA LEU A 29 -16.56 7.82 -1.21
C LEU A 29 -18.03 7.50 -0.87
N ARG A 30 -18.29 6.39 -0.16
CA ARG A 30 -19.64 5.98 0.28
C ARG A 30 -19.95 6.39 1.73
N GLY A 31 -19.13 7.23 2.36
CA GLY A 31 -19.37 7.73 3.71
C GLY A 31 -19.19 6.70 4.83
N LYS A 32 -18.55 5.55 4.58
CA LYS A 32 -18.21 4.52 5.58
C LYS A 32 -16.75 4.70 6.06
N ASN A 33 -16.41 5.94 6.36
CA ASN A 33 -15.04 6.46 6.46
C ASN A 33 -14.48 6.40 7.89
N THR A 34 -14.19 5.19 8.38
CA THR A 34 -13.50 5.04 9.68
C THR A 34 -11.98 5.21 9.56
N ILE A 35 -11.31 5.51 10.66
CA ILE A 35 -9.85 5.61 10.76
C ILE A 35 -9.16 4.36 10.17
N LYS A 36 -9.68 3.17 10.51
CA LYS A 36 -9.18 1.89 9.98
C LYS A 36 -9.26 1.81 8.46
N LYS A 37 -10.33 2.32 7.85
CA LYS A 37 -10.51 2.30 6.39
C LYS A 37 -9.54 3.23 5.68
N TYR A 38 -9.29 4.42 6.22
CA TYR A 38 -8.24 5.30 5.72
C TYR A 38 -6.87 4.64 5.79
N LEU A 39 -6.51 4.04 6.93
CA LEU A 39 -5.23 3.35 7.09
C LEU A 39 -5.02 2.20 6.09
N TYR A 40 -6.09 1.53 5.64
CA TYR A 40 -5.99 0.51 4.58
C TYR A 40 -5.69 1.11 3.21
N VAL A 41 -6.31 2.24 2.85
CA VAL A 41 -6.02 2.93 1.58
C VAL A 41 -4.58 3.45 1.60
N PHE A 42 -4.18 4.13 2.67
CA PHE A 42 -2.80 4.61 2.85
C PHE A 42 -1.79 3.47 2.76
N ARG A 43 -2.01 2.36 3.46
CA ARG A 43 -1.09 1.22 3.44
C ARG A 43 -0.91 0.67 2.02
N GLY A 44 -2.00 0.50 1.27
CA GLY A 44 -1.95 0.00 -0.11
C GLY A 44 -1.09 0.89 -1.00
N LEU A 45 -1.37 2.20 -1.00
CA LEU A 45 -0.64 3.16 -1.83
C LEU A 45 0.83 3.29 -1.41
N MET A 46 1.09 3.48 -0.11
CA MET A 46 2.45 3.65 0.42
C MET A 46 3.31 2.41 0.18
N ALA A 47 2.76 1.20 0.39
CA ALA A 47 3.49 -0.05 0.14
C ALA A 47 3.78 -0.25 -1.35
N GLY A 48 2.80 0.03 -2.21
CA GLY A 48 2.98 -0.06 -3.67
C GLY A 48 4.04 0.90 -4.19
N ILE A 49 3.96 2.19 -3.79
CA ILE A 49 4.95 3.20 -4.17
C ILE A 49 6.35 2.80 -3.67
N TYR A 50 6.46 2.40 -2.40
CA TYR A 50 7.75 2.01 -1.82
C TYR A 50 8.36 0.81 -2.56
N CYS A 51 7.55 -0.20 -2.88
CA CYS A 51 7.99 -1.36 -3.65
C CYS A 51 8.44 -0.97 -5.06
N LEU A 52 7.68 -0.15 -5.77
CA LEU A 52 8.03 0.32 -7.11
C LEU A 52 9.30 1.19 -7.14
N GLN A 53 9.56 1.95 -6.08
CA GLN A 53 10.75 2.80 -5.97
C GLN A 53 12.01 2.05 -5.52
N THR A 54 11.87 1.04 -4.65
CA THR A 54 13.01 0.41 -3.95
C THR A 54 13.24 -1.05 -4.33
N GLY A 55 12.26 -1.70 -4.97
CA GLY A 55 12.26 -3.15 -5.18
C GLY A 55 12.02 -3.98 -3.91
N LEU A 56 11.66 -3.34 -2.78
CA LEU A 56 11.49 -4.01 -1.50
C LEU A 56 10.03 -3.98 -1.03
N ILE A 57 9.52 -5.12 -0.58
CA ILE A 57 8.19 -5.18 0.03
C ILE A 57 8.27 -4.75 1.51
N LYS A 58 7.48 -3.75 1.89
CA LYS A 58 7.35 -3.31 3.29
C LYS A 58 5.86 -3.19 3.66
N PRO A 59 5.32 -4.08 4.51
CA PRO A 59 3.89 -4.07 4.84
C PRO A 59 3.52 -3.17 6.04
N ASN A 60 4.49 -2.85 6.91
CA ASN A 60 4.23 -2.08 8.12
C ASN A 60 4.06 -0.59 7.78
N ILE A 61 2.86 -0.06 8.02
CA ILE A 61 2.51 1.35 7.75
C ILE A 61 3.31 2.34 8.59
N GLU A 62 3.71 2.01 9.82
CA GLU A 62 4.52 2.90 10.65
C GLU A 62 5.91 3.10 10.05
N GLU A 63 6.49 2.00 9.57
CA GLU A 63 7.77 2.00 8.89
C GLU A 63 7.70 2.69 7.52
N LEU A 64 6.64 2.43 6.75
CA LEU A 64 6.39 3.16 5.51
C LEU A 64 6.28 4.67 5.80
N ASN A 65 5.61 5.07 6.89
CA ASN A 65 5.46 6.48 7.19
C ASN A 65 6.77 7.16 7.63
N LYS A 66 7.79 6.41 8.09
CA LYS A 66 9.14 6.98 8.27
C LYS A 66 9.74 7.45 6.94
N TYR A 67 9.44 6.74 5.85
CA TYR A 67 9.85 7.10 4.49
C TYR A 67 9.02 8.26 3.92
N PHE A 68 7.68 8.16 3.98
CA PHE A 68 6.79 9.16 3.37
C PHE A 68 6.58 10.42 4.21
N LYS A 69 6.79 10.35 5.53
CA LYS A 69 6.67 11.46 6.49
C LYS A 69 5.32 12.20 6.41
N ILE A 70 4.22 11.48 6.22
CA ILE A 70 2.87 12.05 6.13
C ILE A 70 2.35 12.26 7.56
N LYS A 71 2.18 13.54 7.96
CA LYS A 71 1.76 13.91 9.32
C LYS A 71 0.39 13.34 9.67
N GLU A 72 -0.53 13.32 8.72
CA GLU A 72 -1.89 12.82 8.87
C GLU A 72 -1.93 11.32 9.16
N VAL A 73 -1.01 10.54 8.56
CA VAL A 73 -0.89 9.11 8.87
C VAL A 73 -0.45 8.89 10.32
N ASN A 74 0.43 9.73 10.88
CA ASN A 74 0.80 9.65 12.29
C ASN A 74 -0.42 9.92 13.19
N LYS A 75 -1.21 10.95 12.88
CA LYS A 75 -2.45 11.25 13.63
C LYS A 75 -3.42 10.06 13.60
N LEU A 76 -3.63 9.45 12.43
CA LEU A 76 -4.49 8.26 12.29
C LEU A 76 -3.96 7.07 13.11
N LEU A 77 -2.63 6.86 13.14
CA LEU A 77 -1.99 5.81 13.94
C LEU A 77 -2.13 6.07 15.44
N GLU A 78 -2.02 7.31 15.89
CA GLU A 78 -2.25 7.69 17.29
C GLU A 78 -3.69 7.40 17.72
N ILE A 79 -4.68 7.76 16.89
CA ILE A 79 -6.09 7.48 17.14
C ILE A 79 -6.33 5.96 17.20
N LYS A 80 -5.73 5.20 16.29
CA LYS A 80 -5.76 3.73 16.32
C LYS A 80 -5.14 3.17 17.61
N ARG A 81 -4.01 3.69 18.08
CA ARG A 81 -3.38 3.24 19.34
C ARG A 81 -4.24 3.50 20.56
N LYS A 82 -5.13 4.49 20.51
CA LYS A 82 -6.15 4.76 21.54
C LYS A 82 -7.38 3.84 21.44
N GLY A 83 -7.41 2.89 20.49
CA GLY A 83 -8.51 1.96 20.28
C GLY A 83 -9.71 2.54 19.55
N LEU A 84 -9.59 3.75 18.98
CA LEU A 84 -10.68 4.49 18.33
C LEU A 84 -10.69 4.30 16.80
N GLU A 85 -10.15 3.19 16.30
CA GLU A 85 -10.00 2.97 14.85
C GLU A 85 -11.30 2.74 14.08
N ASN A 86 -12.37 2.36 14.79
CA ASN A 86 -13.69 2.13 14.23
C ASN A 86 -14.56 3.38 14.28
N GLU A 87 -14.11 4.43 14.97
CA GLU A 87 -14.82 5.71 15.03
C GLU A 87 -14.78 6.41 13.66
N PRO A 88 -15.83 7.17 13.32
CA PRO A 88 -15.81 8.05 12.16
C PRO A 88 -14.79 9.17 12.36
N LEU A 89 -14.35 9.74 11.24
CA LEU A 89 -13.38 10.83 11.22
C LEU A 89 -14.04 12.13 11.74
N LYS A 90 -13.88 12.46 13.03
CA LYS A 90 -14.47 13.67 13.64
C LYS A 90 -13.52 14.88 13.67
N ASP A 91 -12.21 14.64 13.80
CA ASP A 91 -11.22 15.69 14.18
C ASP A 91 -10.16 16.01 13.11
N LEU A 92 -10.28 15.45 11.92
CA LEU A 92 -9.38 15.75 10.81
C LEU A 92 -10.15 16.54 9.76
N GLU A 93 -9.61 17.69 9.36
CA GLU A 93 -10.18 18.59 8.35
C GLU A 93 -10.74 17.78 7.18
N GLU A 94 -12.06 17.86 7.03
CA GLU A 94 -12.82 17.13 6.02
C GLU A 94 -12.24 17.42 4.62
N GLY A 95 -11.92 16.37 3.86
CA GLY A 95 -11.30 16.48 2.54
C GLY A 95 -9.75 16.57 2.50
N LYS A 96 -9.07 16.84 3.62
CA LYS A 96 -7.59 16.88 3.63
C LYS A 96 -6.98 15.51 3.35
N LEU A 97 -7.53 14.46 3.95
CA LEU A 97 -7.07 13.08 3.71
C LEU A 97 -7.28 12.66 2.26
N ASP A 98 -8.41 13.06 1.67
CA ASP A 98 -8.76 12.73 0.28
C ASP A 98 -7.80 13.38 -0.71
N LEU A 99 -7.38 14.62 -0.45
CA LEU A 99 -6.34 15.29 -1.25
C LEU A 99 -5.00 14.54 -1.18
N ILE A 100 -4.60 14.09 0.01
CA ILE A 100 -3.35 13.31 0.18
C ILE A 100 -3.47 11.96 -0.55
N ILE A 101 -4.62 11.29 -0.45
CA ILE A 101 -4.87 10.02 -1.13
C ILE A 101 -4.81 10.22 -2.65
N LYS A 102 -5.44 11.27 -3.18
CA LYS A 102 -5.37 11.60 -4.61
C LYS A 102 -3.93 11.80 -5.06
N ASN A 103 -3.14 12.58 -4.31
CA ASN A 103 -1.72 12.78 -4.61
C ASN A 103 -0.92 11.46 -4.53
N LEU A 104 -1.31 10.52 -3.67
CA LEU A 104 -0.67 9.20 -3.61
C LEU A 104 -1.05 8.29 -4.78
N PHE A 105 -2.27 8.43 -5.33
CA PHE A 105 -2.64 7.77 -6.59
C PHE A 105 -1.78 8.30 -7.75
N ASP A 106 -1.59 9.60 -7.86
CA ASP A 106 -0.72 10.16 -8.90
C ASP A 106 0.74 9.68 -8.71
N LYS A 107 1.22 9.62 -7.47
CA LYS A 107 2.58 9.13 -7.16
C LYS A 107 2.80 7.65 -7.46
N ILE A 108 1.81 6.78 -7.28
CA ILE A 108 1.98 5.36 -7.64
C ILE A 108 2.03 5.17 -9.14
N ASP A 109 1.28 5.98 -9.89
CA ASP A 109 1.29 5.99 -11.36
C ASP A 109 2.67 6.47 -11.87
N GLU A 110 3.19 7.56 -11.30
CA GLU A 110 4.56 8.01 -11.58
C GLU A 110 5.63 6.98 -11.20
N ALA A 111 5.49 6.35 -10.03
CA ALA A 111 6.46 5.35 -9.56
C ALA A 111 6.50 4.15 -10.52
N TYR A 112 5.35 3.71 -11.04
CA TYR A 112 5.29 2.65 -12.04
C TYR A 112 6.01 3.02 -13.34
N LEU A 113 5.79 4.24 -13.85
CA LEU A 113 6.44 4.73 -15.07
C LEU A 113 7.96 4.82 -14.91
N LYS A 114 8.44 5.26 -13.74
CA LYS A 114 9.87 5.41 -13.43
C LYS A 114 10.53 4.09 -13.00
N CYS A 115 9.75 3.05 -12.70
CA CYS A 115 10.26 1.79 -12.18
C CYS A 115 11.03 1.01 -13.26
N LYS A 116 12.23 0.57 -12.87
CA LYS A 116 13.16 -0.21 -13.71
C LYS A 116 13.00 -1.73 -13.56
N MET A 117 12.16 -2.19 -12.63
CA MET A 117 11.85 -3.62 -12.52
C MET A 117 11.19 -4.12 -13.81
N PRO A 118 11.36 -5.40 -14.17
CA PRO A 118 10.69 -5.97 -15.32
C PRO A 118 9.17 -5.88 -15.19
N GLU A 119 8.45 -5.82 -16.30
CA GLU A 119 6.98 -5.78 -16.31
C GLU A 119 6.39 -7.02 -15.62
N ILE A 120 6.96 -8.19 -15.93
CA ILE A 120 6.58 -9.51 -15.45
C ILE A 120 7.87 -10.23 -15.05
N PRO A 121 7.89 -11.01 -13.94
CA PRO A 121 9.05 -11.83 -13.61
C PRO A 121 9.31 -12.88 -14.69
N THR A 122 10.53 -13.39 -14.76
CA THR A 122 10.90 -14.49 -15.67
C THR A 122 10.20 -15.80 -15.26
N PRO A 123 9.97 -16.73 -16.20
CA PRO A 123 9.42 -18.06 -15.88
C PRO A 123 10.22 -18.79 -14.80
N GLU A 124 11.55 -18.67 -14.82
CA GLU A 124 12.45 -19.29 -13.85
C GLU A 124 12.23 -18.73 -12.45
N GLU A 125 12.15 -17.40 -12.31
CA GLU A 125 11.87 -16.71 -11.05
C GLU A 125 10.50 -17.09 -10.46
N ILE A 126 9.48 -17.27 -11.32
CA ILE A 126 8.15 -17.71 -10.90
C ILE A 126 8.22 -19.13 -10.34
N GLU A 127 8.93 -20.03 -11.02
CA GLU A 127 9.09 -21.42 -10.60
C GLU A 127 9.86 -21.54 -9.28
N GLU A 128 10.90 -20.72 -9.08
CA GLU A 128 11.64 -20.64 -7.81
C GLU A 128 10.74 -20.18 -6.64
N ILE A 129 9.91 -19.14 -6.85
CA ILE A 129 8.91 -18.73 -5.87
C ILE A 129 7.94 -19.87 -5.58
N ASN A 130 7.42 -20.54 -6.61
CA ASN A 130 6.44 -21.60 -6.44
C ASN A 130 7.00 -22.75 -5.60
N LYS A 131 8.22 -23.21 -5.90
CA LYS A 131 8.93 -24.23 -5.11
C LYS A 131 9.11 -23.78 -3.65
N PHE A 132 9.51 -22.54 -3.44
CA PHE A 132 9.65 -21.98 -2.10
C PHE A 132 8.32 -21.98 -1.32
N LEU A 133 7.22 -21.56 -1.97
CA LEU A 133 5.88 -21.53 -1.35
C LEU A 133 5.36 -22.95 -1.05
N ILE A 134 5.61 -23.93 -1.93
CA ILE A 134 5.25 -25.33 -1.69
C ILE A 134 5.99 -25.84 -0.46
N LYS A 135 7.30 -25.59 -0.36
CA LYS A 135 8.10 -26.01 0.80
C LYS A 135 7.53 -25.44 2.10
N LEU A 136 7.24 -24.14 2.15
CA LEU A 136 6.66 -23.50 3.34
C LEU A 136 5.26 -24.02 3.72
N ARG A 137 4.50 -24.60 2.77
CA ARG A 137 3.16 -25.13 3.04
C ARG A 137 3.20 -26.57 3.59
N LEU A 138 4.27 -27.30 3.31
CA LEU A 138 4.46 -28.68 3.73
C LEU A 138 5.20 -28.80 5.07
N GLU A 139 5.74 -27.70 5.58
CA GLU A 139 6.26 -27.53 6.95
C GLU A 139 5.12 -27.11 7.90
#